data_AF-A0AA88MIH4-F1
#
_entry.id   AF-A0AA88MIH4-F1
#
_cell.length_a   1.000
_cell.length_b   1.000
_cell.length_c   1.000
_cell.angle_alpha   90.00
_cell.angle_beta   90.00
_cell.angle_gamma   90.00
#
_symmetry.space_group_name_H-M   'P 1'
#
loop_
_entity.id
_entity.type
_entity.pdbx_description
1 polymer ?
#
loop_
_entity_poly.entity_id
_entity_poly.type
_entity_poly.pdbx_seq_one_letter_code
_entity_poly.pdbx_strand_id
1 'polypeptide(L)'
;MSSAEDTFQDSSSSSPHPPSSCSSPPPDSHFIGKQKDIVEAGRVTKLVNGCRDVLVLYHQGQLHAMDMCCYHSGGPLQYGDIEEFNGKLCIVCPWHKYKITLAEGEGLYQAVDNPMAKPLKTHWCSKGVKQRIHKVTEVNGDVYVTLNNSSEATESDVYQTERYRTLLLNGQSKRSKR
;
A
#
# COMPACT_ATOMS: atom_id res chain seq x y z
N MET A 1 19.30 11.60 77.90
CA MET A 1 19.04 12.86 77.17
C MET A 1 18.73 12.50 75.73
N SER A 2 17.53 12.92 75.27
CA SER A 2 17.00 13.09 73.90
C SER A 2 17.17 11.94 72.89
N SER A 3 16.10 11.20 72.55
CA SER A 3 15.01 11.54 71.62
C SER A 3 15.46 11.64 70.15
N ALA A 4 15.04 10.69 69.32
CA ALA A 4 14.06 10.91 68.24
C ALA A 4 13.92 9.66 67.36
N GLU A 5 12.67 9.29 67.14
CA GLU A 5 12.18 8.31 66.17
C GLU A 5 12.10 9.00 64.80
N ASP A 6 12.42 8.30 63.70
CA ASP A 6 11.87 8.67 62.39
C ASP A 6 11.71 7.46 61.46
N THR A 7 10.46 7.02 61.39
CA THR A 7 9.62 6.82 60.19
C THR A 7 10.22 6.21 58.90
N PHE A 8 9.61 5.08 58.53
CA PHE A 8 9.70 4.39 57.23
C PHE A 8 9.19 5.24 56.06
N GLN A 9 9.77 5.07 54.87
CA GLN A 9 9.04 5.11 53.59
C GLN A 9 9.82 4.39 52.47
N ASP A 10 9.44 3.13 52.23
CA ASP A 10 9.72 2.37 51.01
C ASP A 10 8.92 2.99 49.86
N SER A 11 9.62 3.61 48.90
CA SER A 11 9.02 4.14 47.68
C SER A 11 9.24 3.16 46.55
N SER A 12 8.40 2.13 46.51
CA SER A 12 8.22 1.26 45.35
C SER A 12 7.66 2.10 44.19
N SER A 13 8.52 2.48 43.24
CA SER A 13 8.11 3.21 42.03
C SER A 13 7.51 2.26 41.01
N SER A 14 6.22 1.98 41.17
CA SER A 14 5.42 1.34 40.12
C SER A 14 5.28 2.30 38.95
N SER A 15 6.14 2.14 37.95
CA SER A 15 5.98 2.84 36.66
C SER A 15 4.66 2.40 36.01
N PRO A 16 3.78 3.34 35.59
CA PRO A 16 2.61 2.97 34.82
C PRO A 16 3.08 2.50 33.44
N HIS A 17 2.93 1.21 33.17
CA HIS A 17 3.01 0.68 31.82
C HIS A 17 1.99 1.44 30.97
N PRO A 18 2.35 1.93 29.76
CA PRO A 18 1.34 2.47 28.86
C PRO A 18 0.32 1.37 28.57
N PRO A 19 -0.99 1.65 28.61
CA PRO A 19 -1.98 0.66 28.20
C PRO A 19 -1.62 0.27 26.77
N SER A 20 -1.38 -1.02 26.55
CA SER A 20 -1.36 -1.60 25.22
C SER A 20 -2.68 -1.23 24.60
N SER A 21 -2.67 -0.20 23.73
CA SER A 21 -3.84 0.27 23.04
C SER A 21 -4.22 -0.82 22.03
N CYS A 22 -4.99 -1.79 22.53
CA CYS A 22 -5.78 -2.71 21.73
C CYS A 22 -6.78 -1.85 20.96
N SER A 23 -6.29 -1.26 19.89
CA SER A 23 -6.99 -0.28 19.09
C SER A 23 -7.90 -1.09 18.19
N SER A 24 -9.21 -1.05 18.41
CA SER A 24 -10.16 -1.67 17.48
C SER A 24 -9.90 -1.18 16.05
N PRO A 25 -10.09 -2.02 15.02
CA PRO A 25 -9.90 -1.59 13.64
C PRO A 25 -10.82 -0.39 13.31
N PRO A 26 -10.39 0.53 12.44
CA PRO A 26 -11.19 1.70 12.10
C PRO A 26 -12.58 1.31 11.59
N PRO A 27 -13.62 2.13 11.87
CA PRO A 27 -14.90 2.00 11.17
C PRO A 27 -14.62 2.13 9.66
N ASP A 28 -15.22 1.26 8.85
CA ASP A 28 -15.02 1.14 7.39
C ASP A 28 -13.68 0.52 6.92
N SER A 29 -12.95 -0.10 7.83
CA SER A 29 -11.80 -0.94 7.46
C SER A 29 -12.22 -2.39 7.22
N HIS A 30 -11.60 -3.03 6.23
CA HIS A 30 -11.90 -4.40 5.83
C HIS A 30 -10.72 -5.31 6.09
N PHE A 31 -10.96 -6.43 6.79
CA PHE A 31 -9.93 -7.41 7.07
C PHE A 31 -9.34 -7.98 5.78
N ILE A 32 -8.02 -7.97 5.65
CA ILE A 32 -7.28 -8.51 4.50
C ILE A 32 -6.73 -9.90 4.84
N GLY A 33 -6.00 -10.02 5.95
CA GLY A 33 -5.34 -11.24 6.39
C GLY A 33 -4.45 -10.98 7.61
N LYS A 34 -3.78 -12.03 8.10
CA LYS A 34 -2.76 -11.89 9.14
C LYS A 34 -1.51 -11.25 8.55
N GLN A 35 -0.90 -10.34 9.28
CA GLN A 35 0.30 -9.61 8.88
C GLN A 35 1.43 -10.58 8.47
N LYS A 36 1.70 -11.59 9.32
CA LYS A 36 2.73 -12.60 9.07
C LYS A 36 2.54 -13.32 7.73
N ASP A 37 1.29 -13.65 7.38
CA ASP A 37 0.99 -14.41 6.16
C ASP A 37 1.19 -13.52 4.92
N ILE A 38 0.83 -12.24 5.02
CA ILE A 38 1.04 -11.26 3.95
C ILE A 38 2.53 -10.95 3.76
N VAL A 39 3.28 -10.84 4.86
CA VAL A 39 4.74 -10.63 4.82
C VAL A 39 5.43 -11.83 4.18
N GLU A 40 5.07 -13.05 4.57
CA GLU A 40 5.61 -14.28 4.00
C GLU A 40 5.29 -14.41 2.50
N ALA A 41 4.06 -14.10 2.09
CA ALA A 41 3.67 -14.08 0.69
C ALA A 41 4.26 -12.89 -0.10
N GLY A 42 4.72 -11.85 0.60
CA GLY A 42 5.14 -10.56 0.07
C GLY A 42 4.00 -9.69 -0.49
N ARG A 43 2.89 -10.28 -0.97
CA ARG A 43 1.73 -9.56 -1.51
C ARG A 43 0.46 -10.43 -1.56
N VAL A 44 -0.69 -9.78 -1.53
CA VAL A 44 -2.01 -10.40 -1.66
C VAL A 44 -2.97 -9.48 -2.42
N THR A 45 -3.93 -10.06 -3.15
CA THR A 45 -5.02 -9.33 -3.81
C THR A 45 -6.36 -9.67 -3.17
N LYS A 46 -7.23 -8.69 -2.97
CA LYS A 46 -8.55 -8.90 -2.37
C LYS A 46 -9.62 -7.99 -2.98
N LEU A 47 -10.81 -8.53 -3.21
CA LEU A 47 -12.00 -7.74 -3.49
C LEU A 47 -12.52 -7.14 -2.18
N VAL A 48 -12.42 -5.82 -2.05
CA VAL A 48 -12.81 -5.08 -0.86
C VAL A 48 -14.19 -4.44 -1.08
N ASN A 49 -15.05 -4.54 -0.08
CA ASN A 49 -16.43 -4.04 -0.10
C ASN A 49 -17.27 -4.51 -1.33
N GLY A 50 -16.92 -5.67 -1.91
CA GLY A 50 -17.58 -6.22 -3.10
C GLY A 50 -17.39 -5.41 -4.39
N CYS A 51 -16.64 -4.31 -4.37
CA CYS A 51 -16.63 -3.34 -5.47
C CYS A 51 -15.24 -2.95 -5.99
N ARG A 52 -14.16 -3.21 -5.25
CA ARG A 52 -12.83 -2.74 -5.62
C ARG A 52 -11.75 -3.79 -5.38
N ASP A 53 -11.02 -4.17 -6.44
CA ASP A 53 -9.90 -5.10 -6.34
C ASP A 53 -8.64 -4.36 -5.88
N VAL A 54 -8.13 -4.73 -4.71
CA VAL A 54 -7.00 -4.09 -4.05
C VAL A 54 -5.81 -5.04 -4.01
N LEU A 55 -4.63 -4.54 -4.36
CA LEU A 55 -3.34 -5.16 -4.08
C LEU A 55 -2.81 -4.61 -2.76
N VAL A 56 -2.52 -5.50 -1.82
CA VAL A 56 -1.74 -5.20 -0.61
C VAL A 56 -0.38 -5.87 -0.76
N LEU A 57 0.70 -5.10 -0.57
CA LEU A 57 2.06 -5.62 -0.69
C LEU A 57 2.92 -5.16 0.49
N TYR A 58 3.85 -6.03 0.88
CA TYR A 58 4.84 -5.77 1.90
C TYR A 58 6.21 -5.54 1.23
N HIS A 59 6.85 -4.42 1.56
CA HIS A 59 8.21 -4.13 1.09
C HIS A 59 8.95 -3.31 2.13
N GLN A 60 10.20 -3.68 2.43
CA GLN A 60 11.10 -2.95 3.34
C GLN A 60 10.46 -2.56 4.70
N GLY A 61 9.73 -3.49 5.33
CA GLY A 61 9.12 -3.22 6.63
C GLY A 61 7.76 -2.53 6.57
N GLN A 62 7.26 -2.16 5.38
CA GLN A 62 6.03 -1.38 5.23
C GLN A 62 5.00 -2.10 4.35
N LEU A 63 3.73 -2.02 4.75
CA LEU A 63 2.60 -2.43 3.94
C LEU A 63 2.05 -1.25 3.12
N HIS A 64 1.73 -1.52 1.86
CA HIS A 64 1.10 -0.57 0.94
C HIS A 64 -0.15 -1.20 0.35
N ALA A 65 -1.18 -0.40 0.10
CA ALA A 65 -2.40 -0.84 -0.57
C ALA A 65 -2.76 0.10 -1.72
N MET A 66 -3.07 -0.47 -2.89
CA MET A 66 -3.47 0.27 -4.08
C MET A 66 -4.43 -0.53 -4.93
N ASP A 67 -5.09 0.12 -5.89
CA ASP A 67 -5.85 -0.58 -6.93
C ASP A 67 -4.99 -1.66 -7.60
N MET A 68 -5.53 -2.87 -7.80
CA MET A 68 -4.80 -4.02 -8.33
C MET A 68 -4.39 -3.86 -9.81
N CYS A 69 -5.19 -3.12 -10.59
CA CYS A 69 -5.00 -2.95 -12.03
C CYS A 69 -4.29 -1.63 -12.33
N CYS A 70 -3.22 -1.69 -13.12
CA CYS A 70 -2.44 -0.53 -13.52
C CYS A 70 -3.27 0.49 -14.30
N TYR A 71 -3.21 1.75 -13.91
CA TYR A 71 -3.94 2.85 -14.55
C TYR A 71 -3.71 3.00 -16.07
N HIS A 72 -2.58 2.54 -16.60
CA HIS A 72 -2.25 2.72 -18.01
C HIS A 72 -3.15 1.89 -18.94
N SER A 73 -3.28 0.60 -18.67
CA SER A 73 -4.04 -0.34 -19.53
C SER A 73 -4.60 -1.53 -18.76
N GLY A 74 -4.69 -1.43 -17.43
CA GLY A 74 -5.22 -2.47 -16.54
C GLY A 74 -4.29 -3.66 -16.31
N GLY A 75 -2.98 -3.46 -16.49
CA GLY A 75 -1.99 -4.51 -16.23
C GLY A 75 -1.99 -4.99 -14.77
N PRO A 76 -1.76 -6.29 -14.51
CA PRO A 76 -1.86 -6.88 -13.18
C PRO A 76 -0.65 -6.47 -12.32
N LEU A 77 -0.82 -5.48 -11.46
CA LEU A 77 0.28 -4.97 -10.63
C LEU A 77 0.79 -6.01 -9.64
N GLN A 78 0.00 -7.02 -9.30
CA GLN A 78 0.45 -8.14 -8.45
C GLN A 78 1.69 -8.88 -9.00
N TYR A 79 1.99 -8.77 -10.29
CA TYR A 79 3.19 -9.36 -10.92
C TYR A 79 4.26 -8.34 -11.26
N GLY A 80 4.14 -7.10 -10.76
CA GLY A 80 5.14 -6.06 -10.95
C GLY A 80 6.33 -6.19 -9.99
N ASP A 81 7.50 -5.79 -10.46
CA ASP A 81 8.70 -5.69 -9.63
C ASP A 81 8.65 -4.41 -8.77
N ILE A 82 9.29 -4.43 -7.61
CA ILE A 82 9.47 -3.24 -6.77
C ILE A 82 10.89 -2.73 -6.98
N GLU A 83 10.99 -1.48 -7.43
CA GLU A 83 12.26 -0.82 -7.74
C GLU A 83 12.24 0.63 -7.23
N GLU A 84 13.43 1.22 -7.02
CA GLU A 84 13.56 2.61 -6.59
C GLU A 84 13.84 3.53 -7.78
N PHE A 85 13.07 4.62 -7.88
CA PHE A 85 13.29 5.68 -8.87
C PHE A 85 13.22 7.04 -8.20
N ASN A 86 14.28 7.84 -8.33
CA ASN A 86 14.34 9.18 -7.75
C ASN A 86 14.10 9.19 -6.22
N GLY A 87 14.62 8.19 -5.50
CA GLY A 87 14.40 8.02 -4.06
C GLY A 87 12.98 7.59 -3.69
N LYS A 88 12.13 7.22 -4.66
CA LYS A 88 10.76 6.75 -4.44
C LYS A 88 10.63 5.27 -4.81
N LEU A 89 10.20 4.46 -3.86
CA LEU A 89 9.83 3.07 -4.13
C LEU A 89 8.62 3.01 -5.05
N CYS A 90 8.74 2.26 -6.14
CA CYS A 90 7.70 2.11 -7.14
C CYS A 90 7.44 0.65 -7.47
N ILE A 91 6.19 0.34 -7.78
CA ILE A 91 5.85 -0.87 -8.51
C ILE A 91 5.97 -0.63 -10.02
N VAL A 92 6.66 -1.53 -10.71
CA VAL A 92 6.86 -1.49 -12.16
C VAL A 92 5.86 -2.41 -12.82
N CYS A 93 4.89 -1.83 -13.54
CA CYS A 93 3.85 -2.60 -14.22
C CYS A 93 4.47 -3.59 -15.22
N PRO A 94 4.11 -4.88 -15.18
CA PRO A 94 4.74 -5.90 -16.01
C PRO A 94 4.47 -5.74 -17.50
N TRP A 95 3.34 -5.10 -17.88
CA TRP A 95 2.95 -4.94 -19.28
C TRP A 95 3.74 -3.84 -20.01
N HIS A 96 3.85 -2.66 -19.41
CA HIS A 96 4.37 -1.46 -20.10
C HIS A 96 5.43 -0.70 -19.28
N LYS A 97 5.90 -1.25 -18.17
CA LYS A 97 6.99 -0.71 -17.34
C LYS A 97 6.75 0.69 -16.78
N TYR A 98 5.48 1.06 -16.64
CA TYR A 98 5.05 2.24 -15.90
C TYR A 98 5.43 2.09 -14.43
N LYS A 99 6.00 3.16 -13.87
CA LYS A 99 6.54 3.21 -12.50
C LYS A 99 5.53 3.95 -11.65
N ILE A 100 4.97 3.28 -10.66
CA ILE A 100 3.92 3.82 -9.81
C ILE A 100 4.42 3.84 -8.38
N THR A 101 4.52 5.02 -7.76
CA THR A 101 5.03 5.13 -6.40
C THR A 101 4.14 4.38 -5.41
N LEU A 102 4.72 3.61 -4.49
CA LEU A 102 3.97 2.83 -3.51
C LEU A 102 3.23 3.69 -2.49
N ALA A 103 3.82 4.83 -2.12
CA ALA A 103 3.27 5.72 -1.09
C ALA A 103 2.09 6.55 -1.59
N GLU A 104 2.19 7.12 -2.80
CA GLU A 104 1.27 8.17 -3.28
C GLU A 104 0.57 7.81 -4.60
N GLY A 105 0.94 6.71 -5.25
CA GLY A 105 0.34 6.29 -6.51
C GLY A 105 0.68 7.18 -7.72
N GLU A 106 1.74 7.97 -7.63
CA GLU A 106 2.22 8.82 -8.73
C GLU A 106 2.84 8.00 -9.87
N GLY A 107 2.56 8.41 -11.12
CA GLY A 107 3.22 7.86 -12.29
C GLY A 107 4.52 8.58 -12.62
N LEU A 108 5.68 7.94 -12.43
CA LEU A 108 6.99 8.54 -12.70
C LEU A 108 7.48 8.29 -14.13
N TYR A 109 8.17 9.28 -14.69
CA TYR A 109 8.84 9.17 -15.99
C TYR A 109 10.11 10.03 -16.03
N GLN A 110 11.02 9.73 -16.97
CA GLN A 110 12.16 10.58 -17.26
C GLN A 110 11.82 11.51 -18.43
N ALA A 111 11.83 12.81 -18.19
CA ALA A 111 11.73 13.82 -19.23
C ALA A 111 13.12 14.10 -19.81
N VAL A 112 13.17 14.45 -21.09
CA VAL A 112 14.39 14.87 -21.78
C VAL A 112 14.38 16.39 -21.87
N ASP A 113 15.44 17.05 -21.39
CA ASP A 113 15.52 18.52 -21.40
C ASP A 113 15.62 19.08 -22.82
N ASN A 114 16.57 18.54 -23.59
CA ASN A 114 16.81 18.92 -24.97
C ASN A 114 17.01 17.65 -25.81
N PRO A 115 16.06 17.31 -26.70
CA PRO A 115 16.14 16.11 -27.52
C PRO A 115 17.28 16.14 -28.55
N MET A 116 17.87 17.30 -28.82
CA MET A 116 19.00 17.46 -29.74
C MET A 116 20.37 17.37 -29.05
N ALA A 117 20.43 17.45 -27.71
CA ALA A 117 21.69 17.41 -26.98
C ALA A 117 22.27 15.99 -26.88
N LYS A 118 23.59 15.86 -26.98
CA LYS A 118 24.32 14.61 -26.79
C LYS A 118 25.45 14.81 -25.76
N PRO A 119 25.51 14.02 -24.67
CA PRO A 119 24.55 12.98 -24.28
C PRO A 119 23.20 13.57 -23.87
N LEU A 120 22.13 12.77 -23.98
CA LEU A 120 20.81 13.16 -23.49
C LEU A 120 20.89 13.41 -21.98
N LYS A 121 20.35 14.54 -21.54
CA LYS A 121 20.13 14.84 -20.12
C LYS A 121 18.67 14.61 -19.82
N THR A 122 18.43 13.81 -18.79
CA THR A 122 17.08 13.47 -18.33
C THR A 122 16.92 13.81 -16.87
N HIS A 123 15.71 14.21 -16.50
CA HIS A 123 15.31 14.40 -15.11
C HIS A 123 14.00 13.67 -14.82
N TRP A 124 13.79 13.30 -13.56
CA TRP A 124 12.58 12.62 -13.14
C TRP A 124 11.42 13.61 -12.99
N CYS A 125 10.27 13.22 -13.51
CA CYS A 125 9.02 13.96 -13.39
C CYS A 125 7.90 13.03 -12.90
N SER A 126 6.89 13.64 -12.29
CA SER A 126 5.64 12.99 -11.93
C SER A 126 4.53 13.38 -12.89
N LYS A 127 3.64 12.43 -13.20
CA LYS A 127 2.36 12.68 -13.88
C LYS A 127 1.25 13.08 -12.89
N GLY A 128 1.57 13.23 -11.61
CA GLY A 128 0.61 13.30 -10.51
C GLY A 128 0.13 11.91 -10.10
N VAL A 129 -0.81 11.86 -9.15
CA VAL A 129 -1.46 10.62 -8.69
C VAL A 129 -2.24 10.01 -9.85
N LYS A 130 -1.89 8.77 -10.22
CA LYS A 130 -2.52 8.00 -11.30
C LYS A 130 -3.09 6.67 -10.85
N GLN A 131 -2.57 6.14 -9.73
CA GLN A 131 -3.01 4.90 -9.12
C GLN A 131 -3.61 5.21 -7.76
N ARG A 132 -4.85 4.80 -7.50
CA ARG A 132 -5.48 5.07 -6.21
C ARG A 132 -4.81 4.25 -5.11
N ILE A 133 -4.33 4.95 -4.08
CA ILE A 133 -3.78 4.37 -2.85
C ILE A 133 -4.88 4.25 -1.80
N HIS A 134 -4.81 3.19 -0.99
CA HIS A 134 -5.71 2.93 0.13
C HIS A 134 -4.94 2.89 1.44
N LYS A 135 -5.63 3.13 2.55
CA LYS A 135 -5.00 3.14 3.87
C LYS A 135 -4.91 1.71 4.42
N VAL A 136 -3.70 1.28 4.77
CA VAL A 136 -3.48 0.06 5.53
C VAL A 136 -3.48 0.39 7.03
N THR A 137 -4.12 -0.44 7.84
CA THR A 137 -4.08 -0.37 9.31
C THR A 137 -3.77 -1.74 9.88
N GLU A 138 -2.89 -1.78 10.86
CA GLU A 138 -2.46 -3.02 11.52
C GLU A 138 -2.94 -3.01 12.96
N VAL A 139 -3.66 -4.05 13.36
CA VAL A 139 -4.24 -4.19 14.71
C VAL A 139 -4.00 -5.61 15.17
N ASN A 140 -3.26 -5.80 16.26
CA ASN A 140 -3.05 -7.13 16.88
C ASN A 140 -2.55 -8.21 15.89
N GLY A 141 -1.71 -7.83 14.91
CA GLY A 141 -1.20 -8.74 13.87
C GLY A 141 -2.18 -9.03 12.73
N ASP A 142 -3.31 -8.34 12.69
CA ASP A 142 -4.28 -8.36 11.58
C ASP A 142 -4.14 -7.10 10.72
N VAL A 143 -4.20 -7.29 9.40
CA VAL A 143 -4.11 -6.22 8.42
C VAL A 143 -5.49 -5.89 7.90
N TYR A 144 -5.82 -4.60 7.93
CA TYR A 144 -7.07 -4.04 7.42
C TYR A 144 -6.78 -2.99 6.36
N VAL A 145 -7.70 -2.85 5.40
CA VAL A 145 -7.67 -1.76 4.41
C VAL A 145 -8.92 -0.91 4.54
N THR A 146 -8.74 0.41 4.62
CA THR A 146 -9.79 1.40 4.43
C THR A 146 -9.68 1.96 3.02
N LEU A 147 -10.75 1.82 2.24
CA LEU A 147 -10.79 2.32 0.86
C LEU A 147 -10.71 3.85 0.84
N ASN A 148 -9.92 4.37 -0.09
CA ASN A 148 -9.87 5.80 -0.37
C ASN A 148 -11.06 6.18 -1.26
N ASN A 149 -12.10 6.71 -0.64
CA ASN A 149 -13.33 7.11 -1.31
C ASN A 149 -13.33 8.59 -1.73
N SER A 150 -12.15 9.22 -1.92
CA SER A 150 -12.06 10.58 -2.46
C SER A 150 -12.84 10.68 -3.76
N SER A 151 -13.62 11.76 -3.89
CA SER A 151 -14.43 12.08 -5.07
C SER A 151 -13.59 12.47 -6.28
N GLU A 152 -12.30 12.78 -6.08
CA GLU A 152 -11.37 13.04 -7.18
C GLU A 152 -11.14 11.77 -7.98
N ALA A 153 -11.45 11.83 -9.28
CA ALA A 153 -11.25 10.71 -10.18
C ALA A 153 -9.75 10.42 -10.36
N THR A 154 -9.39 9.16 -10.24
CA THR A 154 -8.04 8.65 -10.51
C THR A 154 -8.11 7.70 -11.71
N GLU A 155 -7.13 7.74 -12.62
CA GLU A 155 -7.21 6.95 -13.86
C GLU A 155 -7.34 5.43 -13.63
N SER A 156 -6.85 4.92 -12.50
CA SER A 156 -7.04 3.51 -12.12
C SER A 156 -8.52 3.12 -11.88
N ASP A 157 -9.40 4.07 -11.60
CA ASP A 157 -10.82 3.82 -11.30
C ASP A 157 -11.57 3.17 -12.48
N VAL A 158 -11.15 3.44 -13.72
CA VAL A 158 -11.73 2.84 -14.93
C VAL A 158 -11.70 1.31 -14.88
N TYR A 159 -10.67 0.74 -14.24
CA TYR A 159 -10.45 -0.70 -14.16
C TYR A 159 -11.16 -1.36 -12.97
N GLN A 160 -11.87 -0.58 -12.14
CA GLN A 160 -12.65 -1.09 -11.02
C GLN A 160 -14.12 -1.33 -11.38
N THR A 161 -14.51 -1.08 -12.63
CA THR A 161 -15.86 -1.32 -13.13
C THR A 161 -16.19 -2.82 -13.22
N GLU A 162 -17.46 -3.19 -13.03
CA GLU A 162 -17.93 -4.58 -13.16
C GLU A 162 -17.62 -5.18 -14.54
N ARG A 163 -17.72 -4.35 -15.59
CA ARG A 163 -17.36 -4.74 -16.96
C ARG A 163 -15.91 -5.20 -17.03
N TYR A 164 -14.98 -4.45 -16.44
CA TYR A 164 -13.57 -4.81 -16.46
C TYR A 164 -13.28 -6.04 -15.60
N ARG A 165 -13.88 -6.10 -14.40
CA ARG A 165 -13.75 -7.27 -13.50
C ARG A 165 -14.23 -8.57 -14.15
N THR A 166 -15.36 -8.53 -14.86
CA THR A 166 -15.88 -9.69 -15.59
C THR A 166 -14.91 -10.16 -16.68
N LEU A 167 -14.28 -9.23 -17.39
CA LEU A 167 -13.28 -9.57 -18.42
C LEU A 167 -12.02 -10.21 -17.80
N LEU A 168 -11.55 -9.72 -16.65
CA LEU A 168 -10.40 -10.29 -15.94
C LEU A 168 -10.67 -11.73 -15.48
N LEU A 169 -11.81 -11.98 -14.84
CA LEU A 169 -12.20 -13.32 -14.36
C LEU A 169 -12.30 -14.32 -15.52
N ASN A 170 -12.88 -13.89 -16.64
CA ASN A 170 -12.97 -14.70 -17.86
C ASN A 170 -11.60 -14.96 -18.51
N GLY A 171 -10.65 -14.04 -18.37
CA GLY A 171 -9.27 -14.22 -18.83
C GLY A 171 -8.49 -15.23 -17.98
N GLN A 172 -8.65 -15.19 -16.66
CA GLN A 172 -7.98 -16.09 -15.72
C GLN A 172 -8.49 -17.53 -15.81
N SER A 173 -9.81 -17.74 -15.95
CA SER A 173 -10.40 -19.08 -16.12
C SER A 173 -9.92 -19.81 -17.39
N LYS A 174 -9.56 -19.06 -18.45
CA LYS A 174 -8.96 -19.61 -19.67
C LYS A 174 -7.49 -19.99 -19.51
N ARG A 175 -6.76 -19.34 -18.61
CA ARG A 175 -5.34 -19.65 -18.31
C ARG A 175 -5.18 -20.83 -17.36
N SER A 176 -6.12 -21.02 -16.44
CA SER A 176 -6.16 -22.19 -15.52
C SER A 176 -6.56 -23.51 -16.19
N LYS A 177 -7.02 -23.48 -17.45
CA LYS A 177 -7.44 -24.65 -18.23
C LYS A 177 -6.40 -25.11 -19.26
N ARG A 178 -5.20 -24.55 -19.21
CA ARG A 178 -4.04 -24.96 -20.03
C ARG A 178 -2.97 -25.51 -19.12
#